data_AF-E9ENM1-F1
#
_entry.id   AF-E9ENM1-F1
#
_cell.length_a   1.000
_cell.length_b   1.000
_cell.length_c   1.000
_cell.angle_alpha   90.00
_cell.angle_beta   90.00
_cell.angle_gamma   90.00
#
_symmetry.space_group_name_H-M   'P 1'
#
loop_
_entity.id
_entity.type
_entity.pdbx_description
1 polymer ?
#
loop_
_entity_poly.entity_id
_entity_poly.type
_entity_poly.pdbx_seq_one_letter_code
_entity_poly.pdbx_strand_id
1 'polypeptide(L)'
;MLFDKDTKKLTAILDFDWSYISNPLDEFMCSLQDVGGNIRQEDKEIEAAILSGDFTWPPPNLDKKSVEQWQVAKAWNTAIKKCGVVSPCYIRSVDEIRNLLHLQALLCPYKLGNESILKQFDDKKRAEMRVNTEAELIQWLEKHGF
;
A
#
# COMPACT_ATOMS: atom_id res chain seq x y z
N MET A 1 5.95 -16.33 1.64
CA MET A 1 7.30 -16.57 1.05
C MET A 1 8.10 -17.47 1.98
N LEU A 2 8.80 -18.46 1.44
CA LEU A 2 9.77 -19.28 2.18
C LEU A 2 11.18 -18.89 1.74
N PHE A 3 12.10 -18.83 2.69
CA PHE A 3 13.51 -18.54 2.42
C PHE A 3 14.41 -19.42 3.28
N ASP A 4 15.58 -19.73 2.76
CA ASP A 4 16.63 -20.43 3.49
C ASP A 4 17.33 -19.46 4.46
N LYS A 5 17.35 -19.80 5.74
CA LYS A 5 17.83 -18.88 6.78
C LYS A 5 19.33 -18.62 6.70
N ASP A 6 20.13 -19.51 6.12
CA ASP A 6 21.59 -19.41 6.15
C ASP A 6 22.08 -18.65 4.91
N THR A 7 21.51 -18.95 3.74
CA THR A 7 21.84 -18.33 2.45
C THR A 7 21.01 -17.10 2.13
N LYS A 8 19.91 -16.86 2.86
CA LYS A 8 18.91 -15.79 2.61
C LYS A 8 18.25 -15.87 1.23
N LYS A 9 18.34 -17.01 0.54
CA LYS A 9 17.71 -17.20 -0.76
C LYS A 9 16.25 -17.58 -0.60
N LEU A 10 15.40 -17.03 -1.46
CA LEU A 10 14.01 -17.45 -1.58
C LEU A 10 13.98 -18.92 -2.06
N THR A 11 13.21 -19.76 -1.38
CA THR A 11 13.06 -21.19 -1.71
C THR A 11 11.69 -21.50 -2.30
N ALA A 12 10.65 -20.76 -1.93
CA ALA A 12 9.32 -20.88 -2.52
C ALA A 12 8.49 -19.60 -2.37
N ILE A 13 7.61 -19.35 -3.35
CA ILE A 13 6.48 -18.44 -3.24
C ILE A 13 5.23 -19.32 -3.22
N LEU A 14 4.35 -19.07 -2.27
CA LEU A 14 3.13 -19.85 -2.01
C LEU A 14 1.98 -18.87 -1.83
N ASP A 15 0.75 -19.37 -1.76
CA ASP A 15 -0.46 -18.59 -1.49
C ASP A 15 -0.83 -17.62 -2.63
N PHE A 16 -1.13 -18.19 -3.80
CA PHE A 16 -1.51 -17.45 -5.02
C PHE A 16 -3.03 -17.39 -5.22
N ASP A 17 -3.83 -17.73 -4.21
CA ASP A 17 -5.28 -17.85 -4.34
C ASP A 17 -5.95 -16.51 -4.69
N TRP A 18 -5.26 -15.40 -4.44
CA TRP A 18 -5.72 -14.03 -4.76
C TRP A 18 -4.94 -13.40 -5.93
N SER A 19 -4.22 -14.21 -6.72
CA SER A 19 -3.52 -13.69 -7.90
C SER A 19 -4.50 -13.30 -9.00
N TYR A 20 -4.22 -12.16 -9.64
CA TYR A 20 -5.00 -11.66 -10.77
C TYR A 20 -4.13 -10.76 -11.65
N ILE A 21 -4.60 -10.47 -12.86
CA ILE A 21 -3.90 -9.57 -13.77
C ILE A 21 -4.25 -8.13 -13.37
N SER A 22 -3.24 -7.40 -12.89
CA SER A 22 -3.37 -5.99 -12.48
C SER A 22 -2.19 -5.14 -12.96
N ASN A 23 -2.25 -3.84 -12.67
CA ASN A 23 -1.10 -2.95 -12.81
C ASN A 23 -0.05 -3.29 -11.75
N PRO A 24 1.27 -3.24 -12.07
CA PRO A 24 2.33 -3.47 -11.07
C PRO A 24 2.25 -2.60 -9.81
N LEU A 25 1.62 -1.42 -9.89
CA LEU A 25 1.39 -0.54 -8.75
C LEU A 25 0.52 -1.19 -7.65
N ASP A 26 -0.33 -2.16 -8.00
CA ASP A 26 -1.23 -2.82 -7.05
C ASP A 26 -0.47 -3.55 -5.94
N GLU A 27 0.69 -4.14 -6.25
CA GLU A 27 1.55 -4.77 -5.23
C GLU A 27 2.06 -3.76 -4.20
N PHE A 28 2.29 -2.51 -4.59
CA PHE A 28 2.68 -1.45 -3.67
C PHE A 28 1.47 -1.00 -2.81
N MET A 29 0.23 -1.17 -3.27
CA MET A 29 -0.97 -0.84 -2.49
C MET A 29 -1.36 -1.95 -1.51
N CYS A 30 -1.26 -3.21 -1.95
CA CYS A 30 -1.81 -4.37 -1.24
C CYS A 30 -0.73 -5.13 -0.44
N SER A 31 0.49 -5.19 -0.95
CA SER A 31 1.61 -5.99 -0.41
C SER A 31 2.69 -5.11 0.23
N LEU A 32 3.83 -5.70 0.61
CA LEU A 32 5.06 -5.01 1.01
C LEU A 32 5.01 -4.15 2.30
N GLN A 33 3.96 -4.29 3.11
CA GLN A 33 3.82 -3.54 4.38
C GLN A 33 5.00 -3.77 5.32
N ASP A 34 5.43 -5.03 5.44
CA ASP A 34 6.51 -5.43 6.36
C ASP A 34 7.91 -5.03 5.88
N VAL A 35 8.04 -4.69 4.59
CA VAL A 35 9.33 -4.34 3.96
C VAL A 35 9.39 -2.88 3.54
N GLY A 36 8.42 -2.05 3.96
CA GLY A 36 8.43 -0.60 3.75
C GLY A 36 8.21 -0.16 2.30
N GLY A 37 7.73 -1.04 1.43
CA GLY A 37 7.40 -0.71 0.04
C GLY A 37 5.95 -0.29 -0.17
N ASN A 38 5.12 -0.36 0.87
CA ASN A 38 3.69 -0.18 0.74
C ASN A 38 3.27 1.31 0.72
N ILE A 39 2.29 1.64 -0.11
CA ILE A 39 1.66 2.96 -0.26
C ILE A 39 0.23 2.99 0.32
N ARG A 40 0.09 2.58 1.58
CA ARG A 40 -1.15 2.79 2.34
C ARG A 40 -1.15 4.21 2.87
N GLN A 41 -2.22 4.94 2.56
CA GLN A 41 -2.45 6.37 2.76
C GLN A 41 -2.42 6.86 4.23
N GLU A 42 -1.72 6.17 5.13
CA GLU A 42 -1.62 6.44 6.57
C GLU A 42 -0.46 7.40 6.89
N ASP A 43 0.69 7.28 6.21
CA ASP A 43 1.86 8.15 6.38
C ASP A 43 2.25 8.81 5.04
N LYS A 44 1.62 9.97 4.78
CA LYS A 44 1.66 10.66 3.48
C LYS A 44 3.06 11.04 3.04
N GLU A 45 3.98 11.29 3.98
CA GLU A 45 5.32 11.79 3.65
C GLU A 45 6.26 10.65 3.21
N ILE A 46 6.19 9.50 3.88
CA ILE A 46 6.93 8.29 3.45
C ILE A 46 6.35 7.76 2.14
N GLU A 47 5.03 7.77 2.00
CA GLU A 47 4.35 7.38 0.76
C GLU A 47 4.81 8.22 -0.45
N ALA A 48 4.93 9.54 -0.28
CA ALA A 48 5.42 10.42 -1.33
C ALA A 48 6.86 10.07 -1.78
N ALA A 49 7.72 9.68 -0.84
CA ALA A 49 9.07 9.20 -1.15
C ALA A 49 9.06 7.86 -1.91
N ILE A 50 8.16 6.93 -1.55
CA ILE A 50 7.99 5.67 -2.28
C ILE A 50 7.50 5.93 -3.72
N LEU A 51 6.51 6.81 -3.89
CA LEU A 51 5.92 7.15 -5.19
C LEU A 51 6.92 7.86 -6.10
N SER A 52 7.66 8.84 -5.58
CA SER A 52 8.69 9.58 -6.34
C SER A 52 10.00 8.79 -6.49
N GLY A 53 10.22 7.80 -5.63
CA GLY A 53 11.49 7.10 -5.50
C GLY A 53 12.61 7.97 -4.91
N ASP A 54 12.30 9.15 -4.38
CA ASP A 54 13.24 10.09 -3.77
C ASP A 54 13.31 9.91 -2.25
N PHE A 55 14.48 9.48 -1.77
CA PHE A 55 14.79 9.30 -0.35
C PHE A 55 16.02 10.12 0.07
N THR A 56 16.26 11.23 -0.63
CA THR A 56 17.39 12.13 -0.37
C THR A 56 17.28 12.72 1.02
N TRP A 57 16.11 13.23 1.38
CA TRP A 57 15.85 13.86 2.67
C TRP A 57 14.69 13.17 3.38
N PRO A 58 14.84 12.82 4.67
CA PRO A 58 13.72 12.37 5.46
C PRO A 58 12.72 13.52 5.67
N PRO A 59 11.42 13.21 5.79
CA PRO A 59 10.42 14.18 6.19
C PRO A 59 10.76 14.84 7.54
N PRO A 60 10.34 16.09 7.76
CA PRO A 60 10.60 16.78 9.01
C PRO A 60 9.77 16.18 10.15
N ASN A 61 10.31 16.18 11.38
CA ASN A 61 9.59 15.79 12.60
C ASN A 61 9.05 14.35 12.67
N LEU A 62 9.68 13.40 11.96
CA LEU A 62 9.33 11.99 12.12
C LEU A 62 9.53 11.53 13.58
N ASP A 63 8.54 10.82 14.11
CA ASP A 63 8.71 10.12 15.38
C ASP A 63 9.68 8.92 15.22
N LYS A 64 10.06 8.30 16.34
CA LYS A 64 11.03 7.20 16.31
C LYS A 64 10.59 6.03 15.40
N LYS A 65 9.29 5.71 15.39
CA LYS A 65 8.73 4.60 14.60
C LYS A 65 8.74 4.96 13.11
N SER A 66 8.33 6.17 12.75
CA SER A 66 8.36 6.64 11.36
C SER A 66 9.79 6.78 10.83
N VAL A 67 10.78 7.11 11.69
CA VAL A 67 12.20 7.06 11.31
C VAL A 67 12.62 5.64 10.93
N GLU A 68 12.24 4.63 11.71
CA GLU A 68 12.54 3.23 11.38
C GLU A 68 11.85 2.81 10.07
N GLN A 69 10.58 3.16 9.88
CA GLN A 69 9.84 2.91 8.64
C GLN A 69 10.50 3.59 7.43
N TRP A 70 10.94 4.84 7.58
CA TRP A 70 11.68 5.57 6.54
C TRP A 70 12.97 4.85 6.14
N GLN A 71 13.76 4.38 7.12
CA GLN A 71 15.00 3.66 6.81
C GLN A 71 14.74 2.33 6.09
N VAL A 72 13.70 1.61 6.48
CA VAL A 72 13.29 0.36 5.81
C VAL A 72 12.83 0.65 4.38
N ALA A 73 11.97 1.64 4.17
CA ALA A 73 11.49 2.06 2.85
C ALA A 73 12.65 2.51 1.93
N LYS A 74 13.59 3.29 2.47
CA LYS A 74 14.81 3.71 1.75
C LYS A 74 15.69 2.54 1.33
N ALA A 75 15.91 1.59 2.24
CA ALA A 75 16.69 0.39 1.97
C ALA A 75 16.01 -0.47 0.89
N TRP A 76 14.69 -0.64 0.98
CA TRP A 76 13.89 -1.35 -0.01
C TRP A 76 13.97 -0.68 -1.39
N ASN A 77 13.72 0.63 -1.48
CA ASN A 77 13.83 1.39 -2.73
C ASN A 77 15.24 1.27 -3.37
N THR A 78 16.29 1.25 -2.55
CA THR A 78 17.67 1.03 -3.02
C THR A 78 17.86 -0.38 -3.60
N ALA A 79 17.33 -1.40 -2.92
CA ALA A 79 17.41 -2.79 -3.36
C ALA A 79 16.66 -3.04 -4.68
N ILE A 80 15.42 -2.54 -4.80
CA ILE A 80 14.60 -2.73 -6.00
C ILE A 80 15.21 -2.00 -7.22
N LYS A 81 15.80 -0.81 -7.02
CA LYS A 81 16.53 -0.08 -8.07
C LYS A 81 17.75 -0.86 -8.55
N LYS A 82 18.52 -1.43 -7.63
CA LYS A 82 19.70 -2.27 -7.97
C LYS A 82 19.31 -3.50 -8.79
N CYS A 83 18.14 -4.06 -8.53
CA CYS A 83 17.63 -5.26 -9.22
C CYS A 83 16.85 -4.96 -10.51
N GLY A 84 16.69 -3.68 -10.90
CA GLY A 84 15.96 -3.30 -12.11
C GLY A 84 14.45 -3.54 -12.03
N VAL A 85 13.88 -3.59 -10.83
CA VAL A 85 12.43 -3.71 -10.62
C VAL A 85 11.76 -2.38 -11.00
N VAL A 86 10.57 -2.47 -11.59
CA VAL A 86 9.75 -1.29 -11.91
C VAL A 86 9.25 -0.66 -10.61
N SER A 87 9.87 0.45 -10.22
CA SER A 87 9.44 1.28 -9.09
C SER A 87 8.23 2.15 -9.48
N PRO A 88 7.36 2.56 -8.52
CA PRO A 88 6.21 3.41 -8.82
C PRO A 88 6.56 4.68 -9.61
N CYS A 89 7.73 5.27 -9.38
CA CYS A 89 8.17 6.48 -10.07
C CYS A 89 8.41 6.31 -11.58
N TYR A 90 8.52 5.08 -12.07
CA TYR A 90 8.68 4.76 -13.49
C TYR A 90 7.36 4.35 -14.15
N ILE A 91 6.28 4.22 -13.38
CA ILE A 91 4.96 3.86 -13.91
C ILE A 91 4.31 5.13 -14.48
N ARG A 92 4.01 5.12 -15.78
CA ARG A 92 3.30 6.22 -16.42
C ARG A 92 1.91 6.37 -15.81
N SER A 93 1.54 7.61 -15.46
CA SER A 93 0.24 7.93 -14.88
C SER A 93 -0.02 7.20 -13.56
N VAL A 94 1.03 7.08 -12.72
CA VAL A 94 0.98 6.39 -11.42
C VAL A 94 -0.09 6.98 -10.50
N ASP A 95 -0.28 8.30 -10.52
CA ASP A 95 -1.28 8.97 -9.69
C ASP A 95 -2.71 8.65 -10.16
N GLU A 96 -2.97 8.61 -11.46
CA GLU A 96 -4.27 8.22 -12.01
C GLU A 96 -4.58 6.74 -11.70
N ILE A 97 -3.59 5.85 -11.84
CA ILE A 97 -3.75 4.43 -11.49
C ILE A 97 -4.02 4.30 -9.98
N ARG A 98 -3.27 5.00 -9.14
CA ARG A 98 -3.49 5.01 -7.68
C ARG A 98 -4.89 5.52 -7.33
N ASN A 99 -5.36 6.57 -8.00
CA ASN A 99 -6.71 7.10 -7.79
C ASN A 99 -7.79 6.06 -8.16
N LEU A 100 -7.60 5.30 -9.24
CA LEU A 100 -8.52 4.21 -9.63
C LEU A 100 -8.49 3.03 -8.65
N LEU A 101 -7.30 2.61 -8.20
CA LEU A 101 -7.16 1.56 -7.20
C LEU A 101 -7.76 1.98 -5.85
N HIS A 102 -7.66 3.27 -5.50
CA HIS A 102 -8.32 3.82 -4.32
C HIS A 102 -9.85 3.78 -4.46
N LEU A 103 -10.41 4.15 -5.62
CA LEU A 103 -11.84 3.98 -5.88
C LEU A 103 -12.26 2.51 -5.74
N GLN A 104 -11.51 1.57 -6.30
CA GLN A 104 -11.78 0.14 -6.16
C GLN A 104 -11.85 -0.27 -4.67
N ALA A 105 -10.92 0.22 -3.84
CA ALA A 105 -10.93 -0.05 -2.40
C ALA A 105 -12.12 0.58 -1.66
N LEU A 106 -12.64 1.72 -2.14
CA LEU A 106 -13.84 2.37 -1.60
C LEU A 106 -15.13 1.66 -2.00
N LEU A 107 -15.20 1.13 -3.23
CA LEU A 107 -16.36 0.37 -3.72
C LEU A 107 -16.45 -1.03 -3.08
N CYS A 108 -15.31 -1.69 -2.89
CA CYS A 108 -15.21 -3.03 -2.33
C CYS A 108 -14.27 -3.06 -1.10
N PRO A 109 -14.64 -2.39 0.00
CA PRO A 109 -13.81 -2.28 1.20
C PRO A 109 -13.57 -3.64 1.86
N TYR A 110 -12.33 -4.15 1.81
CA TYR A 110 -11.97 -5.47 2.34
C TYR A 110 -12.42 -5.71 3.78
N LYS A 111 -12.23 -4.71 4.67
CA LYS A 111 -12.61 -4.80 6.10
C LYS A 111 -14.13 -4.92 6.32
N LEU A 112 -14.93 -4.49 5.34
CA LEU A 112 -16.40 -4.54 5.39
C LEU A 112 -16.97 -5.68 4.54
N GLY A 113 -16.22 -6.18 3.55
CA GLY A 113 -16.64 -7.26 2.65
C GLY A 113 -16.17 -8.66 3.07
N ASN A 114 -15.09 -8.77 3.85
CA ASN A 114 -14.58 -10.06 4.32
C ASN A 114 -15.22 -10.45 5.67
N GLU A 115 -15.97 -11.55 5.71
CA GLU A 115 -16.71 -11.99 6.89
C GLU A 115 -15.81 -12.25 8.11
N SER A 116 -14.66 -12.91 7.91
CA SER A 116 -13.71 -13.24 8.98
C SER A 116 -13.09 -11.99 9.61
N ILE A 117 -12.83 -10.96 8.81
CA ILE A 117 -12.34 -9.66 9.30
C ILE A 117 -13.47 -8.88 9.96
N LEU A 118 -14.66 -8.85 9.37
CA LEU A 118 -15.82 -8.13 9.89
C LEU A 118 -16.20 -8.60 11.30
N LYS A 119 -16.08 -9.91 11.56
CA LYS A 119 -16.31 -10.54 12.87
C LYS A 119 -15.38 -10.05 13.98
N GLN A 120 -14.22 -9.45 13.64
CA GLN A 120 -13.26 -8.92 14.62
C GLN A 120 -13.69 -7.56 15.20
N PHE A 121 -14.66 -6.89 14.56
CA PHE A 121 -15.15 -5.58 14.98
C PHE A 121 -16.51 -5.70 15.67
N ASP A 122 -16.77 -4.83 16.65
CA ASP A 122 -18.11 -4.66 17.22
C ASP A 122 -19.04 -3.89 16.27
N ASP A 123 -20.34 -3.93 16.55
CA ASP A 123 -21.33 -3.31 15.66
C ASP A 123 -21.15 -1.79 15.55
N LYS A 124 -20.67 -1.14 16.62
CA LYS A 124 -20.37 0.29 16.61
C LYS A 124 -19.25 0.60 15.61
N LYS A 125 -18.15 -0.14 15.65
CA LYS A 125 -17.01 0.06 14.75
C LYS A 125 -17.36 -0.29 13.31
N ARG A 126 -18.20 -1.31 13.09
CA ARG A 126 -18.73 -1.64 11.76
C ARG A 126 -19.55 -0.51 11.18
N ALA A 127 -20.45 0.08 11.98
CA ALA A 127 -21.25 1.23 11.54
C ALA A 127 -20.37 2.46 11.24
N GLU A 128 -19.39 2.75 12.09
CA GLU A 128 -18.43 3.84 11.89
C GLU A 128 -17.63 3.66 10.59
N MET A 129 -17.09 2.45 10.33
CA MET A 129 -16.37 2.15 9.10
C MET A 129 -17.25 2.33 7.86
N ARG A 130 -18.51 1.89 7.91
CA ARG A 130 -19.46 2.08 6.79
C ARG A 130 -19.68 3.56 6.49
N VAL A 131 -19.99 4.36 7.51
CA VAL A 131 -20.22 5.81 7.35
C VAL A 131 -18.98 6.50 6.79
N ASN A 132 -17.79 6.18 7.31
CA ASN A 132 -16.55 6.79 6.83
C ASN A 132 -16.26 6.41 5.38
N THR A 133 -16.37 5.13 5.02
CA THR A 133 -16.15 4.67 3.64
C THR A 133 -17.16 5.28 2.67
N GLU A 134 -18.43 5.40 3.06
CA GLU A 134 -19.46 6.05 2.23
C GLU A 134 -19.16 7.54 2.02
N ALA A 135 -18.77 8.25 3.07
CA ALA A 135 -18.38 9.66 2.98
C ALA A 135 -17.16 9.87 2.08
N GLU A 136 -16.13 9.03 2.22
CA GLU A 136 -14.94 9.06 1.36
C GLU A 136 -15.28 8.74 -0.11
N LEU A 137 -16.18 7.78 -0.36
CA LEU A 137 -16.65 7.45 -1.70
C LEU A 137 -17.40 8.62 -2.33
N ILE A 138 -18.32 9.27 -1.60
CA ILE A 138 -19.04 10.45 -2.08
C ILE A 138 -18.05 11.58 -2.41
N GLN A 139 -17.12 11.87 -1.50
CA GLN A 139 -16.11 12.90 -1.73
C GLN A 139 -15.25 12.60 -2.97
N TRP A 140 -14.89 11.32 -3.17
CA TRP A 140 -14.17 10.89 -4.36
C TRP A 140 -15.00 11.14 -5.62
N LEU A 141 -16.29 10.74 -5.64
CA LEU A 141 -17.19 10.91 -6.79
C LEU A 141 -17.38 12.38 -7.15
N GLU A 142 -17.69 13.23 -6.16
CA GLU A 142 -17.86 14.68 -6.35
C GLU A 142 -16.61 15.33 -6.95
N LYS A 143 -15.42 14.97 -6.43
CA LYS A 143 -14.13 15.46 -6.94
C LYS A 143 -13.90 15.11 -8.41
N HIS A 144 -14.48 14.00 -8.89
CA HIS A 144 -14.34 13.52 -10.26
C HIS A 144 -15.57 13.81 -11.14
N GLY A 145 -16.57 14.53 -10.63
CA GLY A 145 -17.73 15.00 -11.38
C GLY A 145 -18.86 13.99 -11.55
N PHE A 146 -19.01 13.05 -10.61
CA PHE A 146 -20.12 12.09 -10.54
C PHE A 146 -21.14 12.47 -9.46
#